data_AF-A0A926CXX0-F1
#
_entry.id   AF-A0A926CXX0-F1
#
_cell.length_a   1.000
_cell.length_b   1.000
_cell.length_c   1.000
_cell.angle_alpha   90.00
_cell.angle_beta   90.00
_cell.angle_gamma   90.00
#
_symmetry.space_group_name_H-M   'P 1'
#
loop_
_entity.id
_entity.type
_entity.pdbx_description
1 polymer ?
#
loop_
_entity_poly.entity_id
_entity_poly.type
_entity_poly.pdbx_seq_one_letter_code
_entity_poly.pdbx_strand_id
1 'polypeptide(L)' 'SMANRKSPPWMKISIRESEDPFTILPLRRTGCINIIDLANINSCCFIATNDLGKLYEDGSFEVLGRFDNSDIRGCNLMAE' A
#
# COMPACT_ATOMS: atom_id res chain seq x y z
N SER A 1 0.28 -12.12 13.11
CA SER A 1 1.18 -11.10 13.66
C SER A 1 1.40 -10.01 12.63
N MET A 2 0.97 -8.78 12.88
CA MET A 2 1.33 -7.63 12.04
C MET A 2 2.73 -7.19 12.45
N ALA A 3 3.74 -7.58 11.66
CA ALA A 3 5.11 -7.15 11.89
C ALA A 3 5.38 -5.85 11.12
N ASN A 4 5.77 -4.81 11.85
CA ASN A 4 6.31 -3.58 11.28
C ASN A 4 7.58 -3.90 10.48
N ARG A 5 7.61 -3.54 9.19
CA ARG A 5 8.75 -3.73 8.29
C ARG A 5 9.48 -2.41 8.08
N LYS A 6 10.79 -2.46 7.82
CA LYS A 6 11.57 -1.31 7.33
C LYS A 6 12.17 -1.65 5.97
N SER A 7 12.21 -0.66 5.08
CA SER A 7 12.87 -0.79 3.78
C SER A 7 14.36 -0.45 3.89
N PRO A 8 15.21 -1.03 3.02
CA PRO A 8 16.61 -0.62 2.92
C PRO A 8 16.72 0.83 2.40
N PRO A 9 17.88 1.51 2.56
CA PRO A 9 18.04 2.92 2.20
C PRO A 9 17.77 3.27 0.73
N TRP A 10 17.92 2.30 -0.18
CA TRP A 10 17.66 2.47 -1.62
C TRP A 10 16.20 2.21 -2.02
N MET A 11 15.35 1.79 -1.07
CA MET A 11 13.94 1.52 -1.29
C MET A 11 13.08 2.45 -0.44
N LYS A 12 12.13 3.12 -1.08
CA LYS A 12 11.18 4.02 -0.42
C LYS A 12 9.75 3.51 -0.59
N ILE A 13 9.00 3.56 0.50
CA ILE A 13 7.57 3.24 0.53
C ILE A 13 6.77 4.55 0.56
N SER A 14 5.68 4.60 -0.19
CA SER A 14 4.63 5.61 -0.02
C SER A 14 3.25 4.96 -0.03
N ILE A 15 2.30 5.61 0.64
CA ILE A 15 0.91 5.16 0.71
C ILE A 15 0.09 6.10 -0.18
N ARG A 16 -0.74 5.55 -1.06
CA ARG A 16 -1.62 6.32 -1.95
C ARG A 16 -3.09 5.97 -1.76
N GLU A 17 -3.97 6.79 -2.30
CA GLU A 17 -5.39 6.44 -2.40
C GLU A 17 -5.59 5.23 -3.32
N SER A 18 -6.59 4.41 -3.01
CA SER A 18 -6.92 3.23 -3.81
C SER A 18 -7.49 3.58 -5.17
N GLU A 19 -8.20 4.72 -5.27
CA GLU A 19 -8.92 5.17 -6.46
C GLU A 19 -8.15 6.20 -7.29
N ASP A 20 -7.19 6.91 -6.68
CA ASP A 20 -6.32 7.86 -7.37
C ASP A 20 -4.83 7.52 -7.12
N PRO A 21 -4.10 7.05 -8.15
CA PRO A 21 -2.72 6.66 -7.99
C PRO A 21 -1.75 7.83 -7.74
N PHE A 22 -2.17 9.07 -8.01
CA PHE A 22 -1.35 10.27 -7.88
C PHE A 22 -1.48 10.94 -6.50
N THR A 23 -2.51 10.60 -5.74
CA THR A 23 -2.73 11.15 -4.40
C THR A 23 -2.00 10.33 -3.34
N ILE A 24 -0.91 10.89 -2.82
CA ILE A 24 -0.16 10.31 -1.70
C ILE A 24 -0.82 10.71 -0.38
N LEU A 25 -1.09 9.71 0.46
CA LEU A 25 -1.72 9.89 1.76
C LEU A 25 -0.68 10.28 2.84
N PRO A 26 -1.09 11.08 3.83
CA PRO A 26 -0.28 11.36 5.02
C PRO A 26 0.11 10.08 5.78
N LEU A 27 1.15 10.19 6.61
CA LEU A 27 1.55 9.12 7.52
C LEU A 27 0.37 8.62 8.37
N ARG A 28 0.41 7.34 8.76
CA ARG A 28 -0.58 6.65 9.58
C ARG A 28 -1.96 6.49 8.95
N ARG A 29 -2.17 6.94 7.71
CA ARG A 29 -3.34 6.59 6.90
C ARG A 29 -3.16 5.22 6.24
N THR A 30 -4.27 4.52 6.08
CA THR A 30 -4.31 3.27 5.32
C THR A 30 -4.61 3.59 3.86
N GLY A 31 -3.88 2.97 2.94
CA GLY A 31 -4.09 3.06 1.51
C GLY A 31 -3.23 2.03 0.76
N CYS A 32 -3.17 2.13 -0.56
CA CYS A 32 -2.38 1.18 -1.34
C CYS A 32 -0.88 1.52 -1.30
N ILE A 33 -0.02 0.49 -1.30
CA ILE A 33 1.42 0.63 -1.20
C ILE A 33 2.03 0.90 -2.58
N ASN A 34 2.86 1.93 -2.64
CA ASN A 34 3.83 2.17 -3.71
C ASN A 34 5.23 1.86 -3.22
N ILE A 35 6.03 1.24 -4.09
CA ILE A 35 7.44 0.93 -3.84
C ILE A 35 8.28 1.65 -4.89
N ILE A 36 9.26 2.42 -4.43
CA ILE A 36 10.33 2.97 -5.24
C ILE A 36 11.59 2.20 -4.86
N ASP A 37 12.11 1.34 -5.73
CA ASP A 37 13.30 0.53 -5.49
C ASP A 37 14.39 0.86 -6.50
N LEU A 38 15.37 1.67 -6.07
CA LEU A 38 16.46 2.13 -6.94
C LEU A 38 17.50 1.03 -7.23
N ALA A 39 17.47 -0.11 -6.53
CA ALA A 39 18.29 -1.25 -6.92
C ALA A 39 17.78 -1.90 -8.22
N ASN A 40 16.51 -1.66 -8.58
CA ASN A 40 15.88 -2.12 -9.82
C ASN A 40 15.99 -1.09 -10.95
N ILE A 41 17.05 -0.28 -11.00
CA ILE A 41 17.26 0.78 -12.02
C ILE A 41 17.31 0.28 -13.44
N ASN A 42 17.78 -0.95 -13.65
CA ASN A 42 17.82 -1.58 -14.98
C ASN A 42 16.51 -2.31 -15.33
N SER A 43 15.49 -2.20 -14.49
CA SER A 43 14.17 -2.79 -14.69
C SER A 43 13.07 -1.83 -14.23
N CYS A 44 12.18 -2.26 -13.32
CA CYS A 44 11.07 -1.47 -12.83
C CYS A 44 11.37 -0.91 -11.43
N CYS A 45 11.76 0.36 -11.37
CA CYS A 45 11.99 1.08 -10.12
C CYS A 45 10.70 1.45 -9.37
N PHE A 46 9.57 1.57 -10.07
CA PHE A 46 8.34 2.12 -9.53
C PHE A 46 7.22 1.09 -9.62
N ILE A 47 6.86 0.49 -8.49
CA ILE A 47 5.86 -0.56 -8.41
C ILE A 47 4.66 -0.03 -7.65
N ALA A 48 3.53 0.10 -8.34
CA ALA A 48 2.23 0.33 -7.72
C ALA A 48 1.61 -1.02 -7.38
N THR A 49 1.45 -1.32 -6.10
CA THR A 49 0.83 -2.57 -5.64
C THR A 49 -0.65 -2.36 -5.34
N ASN A 50 -1.40 -3.47 -5.30
CA ASN A 50 -2.73 -3.53 -4.70
C ASN A 50 -2.65 -4.10 -3.26
N ASP A 51 -1.56 -3.86 -2.55
CA ASP A 51 -1.45 -4.17 -1.13
C ASP A 51 -1.87 -2.95 -0.31
N LEU A 52 -2.78 -3.15 0.64
CA LEU A 52 -3.10 -2.14 1.65
C LEU A 52 -1.97 -2.08 2.68
N GLY A 53 -1.57 -0.87 3.03
CA GLY A 53 -0.57 -0.63 4.03
C GLY A 53 -0.70 0.70 4.73
N LYS A 54 0.17 0.88 5.72
CA LYS A 54 0.26 2.08 6.54
C LYS A 54 1.72 2.38 6.84
N LEU A 55 2.15 3.61 6.59
CA LEU A 55 3.51 4.09 6.84
C LEU A 55 3.55 4.93 8.13
N TYR A 56 4.57 4.70 8.95
CA TYR A 56 4.76 5.34 10.26
C TYR A 56 5.91 6.37 10.23
N GLU A 57 5.96 7.21 11.26
CA GLU A 57 6.93 8.30 11.39
C GLU A 57 8.37 7.82 11.51
N ASP A 58 8.61 6.63 12.06
CA ASP A 58 9.93 6.03 12.22
C ASP A 58 10.43 5.32 10.94
N GLY A 59 9.68 5.46 9.84
CA GLY A 59 9.94 4.82 8.55
C GLY A 59 9.51 3.36 8.46
N SER A 60 8.90 2.78 9.51
CA SER A 60 8.32 1.45 9.40
C SER A 60 6.99 1.48 8.65
N PHE A 61 6.60 0.34 8.09
CA PHE A 61 5.30 0.17 7.46
C PHE A 61 4.71 -1.21 7.74
N GLU A 62 3.39 -1.28 7.69
CA GLU A 62 2.63 -2.52 7.78
C GLU A 62 1.96 -2.84 6.45
N VAL A 63 1.89 -4.13 6.15
CA VAL A 63 1.04 -4.66 5.07
C VAL A 63 -0.19 -5.25 5.76
N LEU A 64 -1.35 -4.67 5.48
CA LEU A 64 -2.61 -4.95 6.14
C LEU A 64 -3.45 -6.00 5.40
N GLY A 65 -3.17 -6.20 4.11
CA GLY A 65 -3.88 -7.16 3.26
C GLY A 65 -3.79 -6.75 1.79
N ARG A 66 -4.46 -7.51 0.93
CA ARG A 66 -4.68 -7.11 -0.47
C ARG A 66 -5.93 -6.25 -0.55
N PHE A 67 -5.89 -5.19 -1.35
CA PHE A 67 -7.10 -4.48 -1.76
C PHE A 67 -7.86 -5.40 -2.72
N ASP A 68 -8.97 -5.95 -2.25
CA ASP A 68 -9.89 -6.73 -3.08
C ASP A 68 -11.12 -5.89 -3.41
N ASN A 69 -11.46 -5.79 -4.69
CA ASN A 69 -12.67 -5.12 -5.16
C ASN A 69 -13.94 -5.95 -4.87
N SER A 70 -13.80 -7.17 -4.34
CA SER A 70 -14.91 -8.04 -3.93
C SER A 70 -15.73 -7.46 -2.78
N ASP A 71 -15.12 -6.68 -1.87
CA ASP A 71 -15.78 -6.19 -0.66
C ASP A 71 -16.62 -4.92 -0.89
N ILE A 72 -16.36 -4.17 -1.97
CA ILE A 72 -17.15 -2.99 -2.35
C ILE A 72 -18.56 -3.37 -2.86
N ARG A 73 -18.75 -4.61 -3.31
CA ARG A 73 -20.04 -5.14 -3.80
C ARG A 73 -20.67 -6.19 -2.87
N GLY A 74 -20.08 -6.40 -1.69
CA GLY A 74 -20.53 -7.36 -0.68
C GLY A 74 -21.57 -6.80 0.29
N CYS A 75 -22.38 -5.82 -0.10
CA CYS A 75 -23.70 -5.68 0.54
C CYS A 75 -24.54 -6.85 0.03
N ASN A 76 -24.71 -7.88 0.85
CA ASN A 76 -25.75 -8.87 0.67
C ASN A 76 -27.06 -8.13 0.37
N LEU A 77 -27.58 -8.23 -0.85
CA LEU A 77 -29.01 -8.10 -1.05
C LEU A 77 -29.63 -9.19 -0.17
N MET A 78 -30.34 -8.80 0.87
CA MET A 78 -31.27 -9.69 1.55
C MET A 78 -32.26 -10.19 0.49
N ALA A 79 -32.12 -11.46 0.14
CA ALA A 79 -33.10 -12.23 -0.61
C ALA A 79 -33.47 -13.45 0.24
N GLU A 80 -34.21 -13.19 1.31
CA GLU A 80 -35.60 -13.66 1.57
C GLU A 80 -36.09 -13.06 2.90
#